data_AF-A0A014N3A1-F1
#
_entry.id   AF-A0A014N3A1-F1
#
_cell.length_a   1.000
_cell.length_b   1.000
_cell.length_c   1.000
_cell.angle_alpha   90.00
_cell.angle_beta   90.00
_cell.angle_gamma   90.00
#
_symmetry.space_group_name_H-M   'P 1'
#
loop_
_entity.id
_entity.type
_entity.pdbx_description
1 polymer ?
#
loop_
_entity_poly.entity_id
_entity_poly.type
_entity_poly.pdbx_seq_one_letter_code
_entity_poly.pdbx_strand_id
1 'polypeptide(L)'
;MQTAFNNVQVFIDEVPAGSFGQQIRVRHSEIGELENNFHFMKWLSVDSKGGFFLNPEYFDELKKYWEEGHAHSNQMKDIVWCLLNSSAMTKSTDDSGFWLTSYSANPILLASQWCVSFTLLGCGASDSEFLYRAKEHLKYPVLKADDKFQPDISRAKFTNTENITIHYVLQEKASMTKLSSVYLEALQWVKRNYRENFLYTTNNDKSTSALNIDFTSLADSEFSELGQRVSMASYGLNYYAGHSVNRLTREQLAGIVSNVDAAYQGYAKCAYLASVNMDPFSLIRLKEYCEVMDWDFQTLYDKWSVQQNTERCLQVISRTVIRNRANKEKVSFLVPDKSTAEYLKNKYFYNCTLTHTGIKTPVKENKGNIQYQKVQELRLQGKRIKEISQTLGLSLPQVKRYSAKCSKEAA
;
A
#
# COMPACT_ATOMS: atom_id res chain seq x y z
N MET A 1 19.44 26.82 1.26
CA MET A 1 19.18 25.55 1.98
C MET A 1 20.23 24.50 1.64
N GLN A 2 20.51 24.21 0.36
CA GLN A 2 21.55 23.25 -0.07
C GLN A 2 22.93 23.49 0.58
N THR A 3 23.41 24.74 0.60
CA THR A 3 24.70 25.10 1.22
C THR A 3 24.75 24.86 2.74
N ALA A 4 23.60 24.78 3.42
CA ALA A 4 23.56 24.53 4.86
C ALA A 4 23.73 23.03 5.20
N PHE A 5 23.48 22.14 4.24
CA PHE A 5 23.56 20.69 4.44
C PHE A 5 24.88 20.07 3.98
N ASN A 6 25.72 20.80 3.24
CA ASN A 6 26.94 20.29 2.62
C ASN A 6 28.00 19.77 3.60
N ASN A 7 27.86 20.06 4.90
CA ASN A 7 28.73 19.60 6.00
C ASN A 7 28.00 18.70 7.00
N VAL A 8 26.76 18.28 6.68
CA VAL A 8 25.91 17.48 7.58
C VAL A 8 25.92 16.01 7.15
N GLN A 9 26.00 15.12 8.13
CA GLN A 9 25.70 13.69 7.95
C GLN A 9 24.27 13.43 8.42
N VAL A 10 23.45 12.80 7.59
CA VAL A 10 22.04 12.53 7.88
C VAL A 10 21.86 11.04 8.15
N PHE A 11 21.16 10.72 9.24
CA PHE A 11 20.74 9.38 9.59
C PHE A 11 19.21 9.36 9.71
N ILE A 12 18.58 8.40 9.07
CA ILE A 12 17.14 8.17 9.21
C ILE A 12 16.89 6.72 9.65
N ASP A 13 16.01 6.55 10.65
CA ASP A 13 15.68 5.25 11.29
C ASP A 13 14.31 4.71 10.83
N GLU A 14 13.80 5.22 9.70
CA GLU A 14 12.59 4.75 9.06
C GLU A 14 12.71 4.94 7.55
N VAL A 15 12.33 3.91 6.79
CA VAL A 15 12.38 3.94 5.32
C VAL A 15 11.23 4.82 4.79
N PRO A 16 11.52 6.01 4.22
CA PRO A 16 10.50 6.89 3.67
C PRO A 16 9.88 6.27 2.42
N ALA A 17 8.68 6.70 2.03
CA ALA A 17 8.12 6.30 0.73
C ALA A 17 9.11 6.63 -0.41
N GLY A 18 9.28 5.74 -1.39
CA GLY A 18 10.22 5.96 -2.49
C GLY A 18 9.67 6.91 -3.56
N SER A 19 8.36 6.88 -3.77
CA SER A 19 7.66 7.78 -4.69
C SER A 19 6.97 8.93 -3.95
N PHE A 20 6.84 10.05 -4.64
CA PHE A 20 6.04 11.19 -4.28
C PHE A 20 5.20 11.61 -5.48
N GLY A 21 3.98 12.08 -5.27
CA GLY A 21 3.09 12.49 -6.35
C GLY A 21 1.65 12.10 -6.08
N GLN A 22 0.79 12.37 -7.06
CA GLN A 22 -0.65 12.26 -6.84
C GLN A 22 -1.45 11.97 -8.12
N GLN A 23 -2.65 11.40 -7.91
CA GLN A 23 -3.75 11.28 -8.85
C GLN A 23 -4.91 12.21 -8.46
N ILE A 24 -5.26 13.15 -9.33
CA ILE A 24 -6.34 14.11 -9.09
C ILE A 24 -7.46 13.87 -10.09
N ARG A 25 -8.71 13.82 -9.61
CA ARG A 25 -9.89 13.85 -10.48
C ARG A 25 -10.32 15.29 -10.69
N VAL A 26 -10.53 15.65 -11.94
CA VAL A 26 -11.14 16.92 -12.34
C VAL A 26 -12.48 16.58 -12.97
N ARG A 27 -13.56 17.09 -12.40
CA ARG A 27 -14.93 16.79 -12.87
C ARG A 27 -15.32 17.67 -14.05
N HIS A 28 -16.27 17.21 -14.88
CA HIS A 28 -16.81 18.05 -15.97
C HIS A 28 -17.35 19.41 -15.49
N SER A 29 -17.94 19.45 -14.29
CA SER A 29 -18.43 20.70 -13.69
C SER A 29 -17.32 21.71 -13.36
N GLU A 30 -16.07 21.27 -13.28
CA GLU A 30 -14.89 22.08 -12.95
C GLU A 30 -14.10 22.47 -14.22
N ILE A 31 -14.52 22.00 -15.40
CA ILE A 31 -13.87 22.28 -16.69
C ILE A 31 -13.95 23.75 -17.06
N GLY A 32 -15.02 24.47 -16.68
CA GLY A 32 -15.13 25.91 -16.96
C GLY A 32 -14.04 26.76 -16.30
N GLU A 33 -13.37 26.25 -15.27
CA GLU A 33 -12.25 26.91 -14.58
C GLU A 33 -10.88 26.34 -14.99
N LEU A 34 -10.82 25.48 -16.02
CA LEU A 34 -9.59 24.80 -16.44
C LEU A 34 -8.44 25.77 -16.72
N GLU A 35 -8.72 26.86 -17.44
CA GLU A 35 -7.70 27.83 -17.83
C GLU A 35 -7.13 28.59 -16.63
N ASN A 36 -7.93 28.78 -15.57
CA ASN A 36 -7.49 29.44 -14.34
C ASN A 36 -6.75 28.45 -13.41
N ASN A 37 -7.29 27.24 -13.24
CA ASN A 37 -6.81 26.26 -12.26
C ASN A 37 -5.71 25.31 -12.81
N PHE A 38 -5.53 25.27 -14.13
CA PHE A 38 -4.57 24.40 -14.82
C PHE A 38 -3.85 25.16 -15.94
N HIS A 39 -3.70 26.47 -15.78
CA HIS A 39 -3.00 27.36 -16.71
C HIS A 39 -1.63 26.82 -17.14
N PHE A 40 -0.94 26.14 -16.22
CA PHE A 40 0.37 25.54 -16.46
C PHE A 40 0.38 24.48 -17.57
N MET A 41 -0.78 23.90 -17.94
CA MET A 41 -0.84 22.91 -19.02
C MET A 41 -0.34 23.45 -20.36
N LYS A 42 -0.43 24.77 -20.59
CA LYS A 42 0.10 25.41 -21.81
C LYS A 42 1.63 25.42 -21.88
N TRP A 43 2.29 25.21 -20.74
CA TRP A 43 3.74 25.12 -20.63
C TRP A 43 4.27 23.71 -20.85
N LEU A 44 3.38 22.75 -21.13
CA LEU A 44 3.73 21.35 -21.30
C LEU A 44 3.74 20.95 -22.78
N SER A 45 4.71 20.14 -23.17
CA SER A 45 4.72 19.41 -24.44
C SER A 45 4.27 17.97 -24.24
N VAL A 46 3.58 17.41 -25.22
CA VAL A 46 3.20 15.99 -25.23
C VAL A 46 4.27 15.18 -25.96
N ASP A 47 4.73 14.09 -25.37
CA ASP A 47 5.64 13.15 -26.01
C ASP A 47 4.89 12.14 -26.91
N SER A 48 5.63 11.26 -27.59
CA SER A 48 5.04 10.22 -28.44
C SER A 48 4.22 9.16 -27.69
N LYS A 49 4.35 9.07 -26.37
CA LYS A 49 3.65 8.13 -25.50
C LYS A 49 2.43 8.76 -24.80
N GLY A 50 2.16 10.05 -25.05
CA GLY A 50 1.05 10.78 -24.45
C GLY A 50 1.35 11.37 -23.06
N GLY A 51 2.61 11.35 -22.62
CA GLY A 51 3.08 12.04 -21.43
C GLY A 51 3.23 13.54 -21.65
N PHE A 52 2.73 14.34 -20.73
CA PHE A 52 2.92 15.78 -20.71
C PHE A 52 4.17 16.12 -19.89
N PHE A 53 5.15 16.75 -20.51
CA PHE A 53 6.41 17.17 -19.89
C PHE A 53 6.53 18.69 -19.90
N LEU A 54 7.14 19.25 -18.86
CA LEU A 54 7.43 20.68 -18.81
C LEU A 54 8.43 21.06 -19.90
N ASN A 55 8.08 22.05 -20.72
CA ASN A 55 9.06 22.67 -21.60
C ASN A 55 10.08 23.43 -20.75
N PRO A 56 11.40 23.20 -20.93
CA PRO A 56 12.43 23.82 -20.09
C PRO A 56 12.38 25.35 -20.05
N GLU A 57 11.90 26.00 -21.10
CA GLU A 57 11.76 27.45 -21.18
C GLU A 57 10.76 28.04 -20.17
N TYR A 58 9.79 27.24 -19.69
CA TYR A 58 8.77 27.66 -18.72
C TYR A 58 9.05 27.19 -17.29
N PHE A 59 10.29 26.80 -16.98
CA PHE A 59 10.62 26.28 -15.65
C PHE A 59 10.33 27.32 -14.56
N ASP A 60 10.76 28.56 -14.76
CA ASP A 60 10.59 29.63 -13.78
C ASP A 60 9.11 30.03 -13.62
N GLU A 61 8.33 29.98 -14.70
CA GLU A 61 6.88 30.20 -14.70
C GLU A 61 6.16 29.11 -13.90
N LEU A 62 6.49 27.84 -14.13
CA LEU A 62 5.90 26.73 -13.38
C LEU A 62 6.30 26.79 -11.91
N LYS A 63 7.54 27.18 -11.62
CA LYS A 63 8.02 27.33 -10.25
C LYS A 63 7.27 28.46 -9.52
N LYS A 64 7.07 29.62 -10.16
CA LYS A 64 6.25 30.70 -9.61
C LYS A 64 4.82 30.22 -9.33
N TYR A 65 4.21 29.51 -10.29
CA TYR A 65 2.88 28.92 -10.12
C TYR A 65 2.79 27.97 -8.91
N TRP A 66 3.84 27.19 -8.65
CA TRP A 66 3.92 26.29 -7.50
C TRP A 66 4.08 27.03 -6.16
N GLU A 67 4.92 28.07 -6.14
CA GLU A 67 5.20 28.91 -4.97
C GLU A 67 3.99 29.78 -4.58
N GLU A 68 3.26 30.28 -5.58
CA GLU A 68 2.06 31.09 -5.39
C GLU A 68 0.89 30.29 -4.78
N GLY A 69 -0.08 31.01 -4.20
CA GLY A 69 -1.32 30.42 -3.69
C GLY A 69 -2.27 29.90 -4.78
N HIS A 70 -1.90 30.02 -6.06
CA HIS A 70 -2.72 29.68 -7.23
C HIS A 70 -2.79 28.18 -7.51
N ALA A 71 -1.84 27.37 -7.04
CA ALA A 71 -2.03 25.92 -6.97
C ALA A 71 -2.99 25.60 -5.80
N HIS A 72 -4.29 25.73 -6.07
CA HIS A 72 -5.40 25.77 -5.11
C HIS A 72 -5.56 24.54 -4.18
N SER A 73 -4.76 23.48 -4.35
CA SER A 73 -4.72 22.34 -3.42
C SER A 73 -3.32 21.74 -3.26
N ASN A 74 -3.05 21.13 -2.11
CA ASN A 74 -1.80 20.39 -1.87
C ASN A 74 -1.58 19.30 -2.92
N GLN A 75 -2.65 18.60 -3.33
CA GLN A 75 -2.57 17.57 -4.36
C GLN A 75 -2.08 18.14 -5.70
N MET A 76 -2.55 19.34 -6.08
CA MET A 76 -2.08 20.01 -7.30
C MET A 76 -0.62 20.43 -7.16
N LYS A 77 -0.23 20.96 -5.99
CA LYS A 77 1.17 21.27 -5.70
C LYS A 77 2.07 20.04 -5.85
N ASP A 78 1.60 18.85 -5.47
CA ASP A 78 2.35 17.61 -5.64
C ASP A 78 2.56 17.25 -7.13
N ILE A 79 1.52 17.39 -7.98
CA ILE A 79 1.65 17.17 -9.43
C ILE A 79 2.61 18.18 -10.05
N VAL A 80 2.46 19.47 -9.74
CA VAL A 80 3.33 20.52 -10.27
C VAL A 80 4.77 20.32 -9.81
N TRP A 81 4.98 19.91 -8.56
CA TRP A 81 6.30 19.58 -8.05
C TRP A 81 6.93 18.41 -8.81
N CYS A 82 6.15 17.38 -9.16
CA CYS A 82 6.65 16.29 -9.99
C CYS A 82 7.11 16.79 -11.36
N LEU A 83 6.34 17.65 -12.02
CA LEU A 83 6.70 18.27 -13.31
C LEU A 83 8.00 19.10 -13.20
N LEU A 84 8.18 19.87 -12.12
CA LEU A 84 9.43 20.59 -11.83
C LEU A 84 10.63 19.67 -11.63
N ASN A 85 10.41 18.39 -11.31
CA ASN A 85 11.45 17.38 -11.10
C ASN A 85 11.50 16.38 -12.27
N SER A 86 11.27 16.87 -13.49
CA SER A 86 11.41 16.12 -14.75
C SER A 86 10.52 14.88 -14.89
N SER A 87 9.48 14.75 -14.05
CA SER A 87 8.48 13.71 -14.23
C SER A 87 7.43 14.13 -15.26
N ALA A 88 6.88 13.16 -15.99
CA ALA A 88 5.71 13.37 -16.82
C ALA A 88 4.46 13.59 -15.96
N MET A 89 3.42 14.15 -16.56
CA MET A 89 2.04 14.03 -16.14
C MET A 89 1.26 13.24 -17.20
N THR A 90 0.38 12.33 -16.79
CA THR A 90 -0.57 11.67 -17.70
C THR A 90 -1.98 12.18 -17.46
N LYS A 91 -2.79 12.19 -18.53
CA LYS A 91 -4.19 12.62 -18.51
C LYS A 91 -5.09 11.51 -19.04
N SER A 92 -5.96 10.97 -18.20
CA SER A 92 -6.92 9.92 -18.57
C SER A 92 -8.36 10.42 -18.41
N THR A 93 -9.12 10.44 -19.50
CA THR A 93 -10.50 10.97 -19.53
C THR A 93 -11.54 9.86 -19.34
N ASP A 94 -12.62 10.15 -18.63
CA ASP A 94 -13.79 9.29 -18.49
C ASP A 94 -15.10 10.11 -18.64
N ASP A 95 -16.26 9.46 -18.58
CA ASP A 95 -17.58 10.11 -18.74
C ASP A 95 -17.85 11.22 -17.69
N SER A 96 -17.09 11.25 -16.61
CA SER A 96 -17.29 12.16 -15.47
C SER A 96 -16.25 13.27 -15.37
N GLY A 97 -15.19 13.22 -16.17
CA GLY A 97 -14.18 14.26 -16.29
C GLY A 97 -12.87 13.67 -16.76
N PHE A 98 -11.76 14.09 -16.16
CA PHE A 98 -10.46 13.49 -16.41
C PHE A 98 -9.64 13.37 -15.14
N TRP A 99 -8.57 12.61 -15.24
CA TRP A 99 -7.64 12.39 -14.15
C TRP A 99 -6.25 12.80 -14.56
N LEU A 100 -5.59 13.53 -13.68
CA LEU A 100 -4.17 13.87 -13.80
C LEU A 100 -3.39 12.97 -12.87
N THR A 101 -2.33 12.35 -13.39
CA THR A 101 -1.44 11.49 -12.60
C THR A 101 0.00 11.90 -12.84
N SER A 102 0.75 12.11 -11.76
CA SER A 102 2.19 12.34 -11.84
C SER A 102 2.88 11.81 -10.59
N TYR A 103 4.04 11.17 -10.78
CA TYR A 103 4.87 10.66 -9.71
C TYR A 103 6.34 10.96 -9.98
N SER A 104 7.09 11.34 -8.96
CA SER A 104 8.54 11.51 -9.00
C SER A 104 9.19 10.78 -7.83
N ALA A 105 10.51 10.79 -7.78
CA ALA A 105 11.24 10.32 -6.62
C ALA A 105 10.90 11.19 -5.40
N ASN A 106 10.89 10.60 -4.21
CA ASN A 106 10.57 11.34 -3.00
C ASN A 106 11.52 12.54 -2.79
N PRO A 107 11.01 13.73 -2.40
CA PRO A 107 11.85 14.90 -2.13
C PRO A 107 13.00 14.63 -1.15
N ILE A 108 12.82 13.75 -0.15
CA ILE A 108 13.88 13.35 0.79
C ILE A 108 15.04 12.70 0.04
N LEU A 109 14.74 11.89 -0.97
CA LEU A 109 15.75 11.24 -1.78
C LEU A 109 16.52 12.27 -2.63
N LEU A 110 15.83 13.24 -3.24
CA LEU A 110 16.51 14.32 -3.97
C LEU A 110 17.38 15.18 -3.05
N ALA A 111 16.88 15.49 -1.85
CA ALA A 111 17.62 16.26 -0.84
C ALA A 111 18.81 15.49 -0.26
N SER A 112 18.84 14.15 -0.38
CA SER A 112 19.95 13.34 0.12
C SER A 112 21.30 13.68 -0.52
N GLN A 113 21.29 14.25 -1.73
CA GLN A 113 22.52 14.72 -2.41
C GLN A 113 23.11 16.00 -1.81
N TRP A 114 22.35 16.72 -0.97
CA TRP A 114 22.81 17.98 -0.38
C TRP A 114 23.67 17.77 0.86
N CYS A 115 23.74 16.53 1.37
CA CYS A 115 24.47 16.17 2.57
C CYS A 115 25.76 15.39 2.24
N VAL A 116 26.71 15.37 3.19
CA VAL A 116 27.98 14.62 3.03
C VAL A 116 27.71 13.13 2.89
N SER A 117 26.76 12.62 3.67
CA SER A 117 26.34 11.23 3.65
C SER A 117 24.91 11.10 4.14
N PHE A 118 24.13 10.29 3.44
CA PHE A 118 22.76 9.94 3.83
C PHE A 118 22.70 8.45 4.17
N THR A 119 22.56 8.13 5.46
CA THR A 119 22.49 6.75 5.94
C THR A 119 21.04 6.36 6.25
N LEU A 120 20.52 5.42 5.46
CA LEU A 120 19.22 4.82 5.68
C LEU A 120 19.34 3.59 6.59
N LEU A 121 18.77 3.69 7.78
CA LEU A 121 18.64 2.60 8.75
C LEU A 121 17.18 2.15 8.78
N GLY A 122 16.94 0.85 8.72
CA GLY A 122 15.58 0.32 8.78
C GLY A 122 15.51 -1.16 8.40
N CYS A 123 14.51 -1.84 8.97
CA CYS A 123 14.22 -3.21 8.57
C CYS A 123 13.79 -3.25 7.11
N GLY A 124 14.34 -4.19 6.33
CA GLY A 124 14.02 -4.32 4.90
C GLY A 124 14.49 -3.15 4.02
N ALA A 125 15.29 -2.20 4.52
CA ALA A 125 15.74 -1.03 3.76
C ALA A 125 16.38 -1.40 2.40
N SER A 126 17.11 -2.52 2.34
CA SER A 126 17.73 -3.05 1.12
C SER A 126 16.74 -3.39 0.00
N ASP A 127 15.49 -3.69 0.35
CA ASP A 127 14.42 -4.07 -0.57
C ASP A 127 13.33 -3.00 -0.68
N SER A 128 13.57 -1.80 -0.16
CA SER A 128 12.60 -0.72 -0.20
C SER A 128 12.45 -0.13 -1.61
N GLU A 129 11.27 0.44 -1.85
CA GLU A 129 11.04 1.30 -3.01
C GLU A 129 12.00 2.49 -3.00
N PHE A 130 12.27 3.07 -1.83
CA PHE A 130 13.20 4.19 -1.66
C PHE A 130 14.58 3.90 -2.24
N LEU A 131 15.15 2.73 -1.89
CA LEU A 131 16.46 2.33 -2.40
C LEU A 131 16.43 1.99 -3.90
N TYR A 132 15.34 1.37 -4.36
CA TYR A 132 15.14 1.07 -5.76
C TYR A 132 15.11 2.35 -6.60
N ARG A 133 14.35 3.37 -6.19
CA ARG A 133 14.29 4.68 -6.85
C ARG A 133 15.65 5.37 -6.90
N ALA A 134 16.41 5.29 -5.79
CA ALA A 134 17.75 5.86 -5.70
C ALA A 134 18.69 5.27 -6.75
N LYS A 135 18.75 3.93 -6.82
CA LYS A 135 19.64 3.20 -7.73
C LYS A 135 19.18 3.26 -9.18
N GLU A 136 17.91 2.98 -9.43
CA GLU A 136 17.44 2.72 -10.79
C GLU A 136 16.95 3.96 -11.51
N HIS A 137 16.32 4.91 -10.80
CA HIS A 137 15.73 6.08 -11.45
C HIS A 137 16.62 7.31 -11.34
N LEU A 138 17.27 7.50 -10.18
CA LEU A 138 18.17 8.63 -9.96
C LEU A 138 19.65 8.31 -10.18
N LYS A 139 19.99 7.02 -10.35
CA LYS A 139 21.36 6.54 -10.57
C LYS A 139 22.36 6.96 -9.49
N TYR A 140 21.90 7.04 -8.25
CA TYR A 140 22.76 7.37 -7.12
C TYR A 140 23.68 6.19 -6.76
N PRO A 141 24.94 6.46 -6.36
CA PRO A 141 25.79 5.44 -5.79
C PRO A 141 25.25 5.06 -4.40
N VAL A 142 24.93 3.78 -4.23
CA VAL A 142 24.39 3.25 -2.97
C VAL A 142 25.29 2.14 -2.47
N LEU A 143 25.78 2.30 -1.25
CA LEU A 143 26.63 1.34 -0.56
C LEU A 143 25.90 0.76 0.65
N LYS A 144 26.25 -0.47 1.03
CA LYS A 144 25.83 -1.03 2.31
C LYS A 144 26.46 -0.17 3.42
N ALA A 145 25.66 0.22 4.41
CA ALA A 145 26.18 0.94 5.57
C ALA A 145 27.22 0.10 6.31
N ASP A 146 28.25 0.78 6.86
CA ASP A 146 29.31 0.16 7.68
C ASP A 146 28.72 -0.78 8.74
N ASP A 147 29.47 -1.85 9.07
CA ASP A 147 29.04 -2.83 10.08
C ASP A 147 28.79 -2.21 11.46
N LYS A 148 29.42 -1.07 11.77
CA LYS A 148 29.17 -0.29 13.02
C LYS A 148 27.74 0.26 13.11
N PHE A 149 27.04 0.42 11.99
CA PHE A 149 25.65 0.87 11.93
C PHE A 149 24.67 -0.31 11.86
N GLN A 150 25.16 -1.54 11.70
CA GLN A 150 24.31 -2.72 11.78
C GLN A 150 24.01 -3.04 13.25
N PRO A 151 22.81 -3.55 13.56
CA PRO A 151 22.58 -4.12 14.88
C PRO A 151 23.59 -5.24 15.12
N ASP A 152 24.01 -5.38 16.38
CA ASP A 152 24.83 -6.52 16.84
C ASP A 152 24.32 -7.83 16.21
N ILE A 153 25.21 -8.69 15.72
CA ILE A 153 24.86 -9.92 14.98
C ILE A 153 23.85 -10.76 15.77
N SER A 154 23.97 -10.75 17.10
CA SER A 154 23.09 -11.47 18.00
C SER A 154 21.67 -10.85 18.06
N ARG A 155 21.51 -9.56 17.75
CA ARG A 155 20.23 -8.82 17.67
C ARG A 155 19.69 -8.68 16.25
N ALA A 156 20.49 -8.95 15.22
CA ALA A 156 20.13 -8.77 13.82
C ALA A 156 19.12 -9.79 13.28
N LYS A 157 18.87 -10.89 14.02
CA LYS A 157 17.99 -12.00 13.60
C LYS A 157 17.01 -12.39 14.71
N PHE A 158 15.83 -12.85 14.30
CA PHE A 158 14.89 -13.50 15.21
C PHE A 158 15.38 -14.91 15.56
N THR A 159 15.12 -15.36 16.78
CA THR A 159 15.49 -16.69 17.28
C THR A 159 14.26 -17.56 17.49
N ASN A 160 14.44 -18.88 17.58
CA ASN A 160 13.39 -19.87 17.84
C ASN A 160 12.21 -19.77 16.86
N THR A 161 12.49 -19.51 15.58
CA THR A 161 11.47 -19.24 14.56
C THR A 161 10.59 -20.46 14.26
N GLU A 162 11.03 -21.66 14.63
CA GLU A 162 10.26 -22.91 14.62
C GLU A 162 9.03 -22.88 15.54
N ASN A 163 9.04 -22.03 16.58
CA ASN A 163 7.90 -21.85 17.49
C ASN A 163 6.84 -20.90 16.92
N ILE A 164 7.08 -20.32 15.75
CA ILE A 164 6.17 -19.37 15.11
C ILE A 164 5.22 -20.11 14.18
N THR A 165 3.93 -19.86 14.32
CA THR A 165 2.90 -20.24 13.34
C THR A 165 2.30 -18.98 12.73
N ILE A 166 2.36 -18.85 11.41
CA ILE A 166 1.72 -17.78 10.66
C ILE A 166 0.48 -18.34 9.96
N HIS A 167 -0.67 -17.85 10.37
CA HIS A 167 -1.95 -18.09 9.75
C HIS A 167 -2.22 -17.02 8.69
N TYR A 168 -2.67 -17.42 7.51
CA TYR A 168 -3.03 -16.47 6.45
C TYR A 168 -4.48 -16.64 6.01
N VAL A 169 -5.15 -15.51 5.79
CA VAL A 169 -6.60 -15.47 5.49
C VAL A 169 -6.88 -15.75 4.01
N LEU A 170 -6.20 -15.06 3.10
CA LEU A 170 -6.42 -15.16 1.66
C LEU A 170 -5.29 -15.94 0.97
N GLN A 171 -5.63 -16.76 -0.02
CA GLN A 171 -4.64 -17.42 -0.89
C GLN A 171 -3.98 -16.43 -1.85
N GLU A 172 -4.74 -15.44 -2.32
CA GLU A 172 -4.26 -14.38 -3.20
C GLU A 172 -3.84 -13.15 -2.41
N LYS A 173 -3.00 -12.31 -3.01
CA LYS A 173 -2.61 -11.00 -2.46
C LYS A 173 -3.84 -10.19 -2.07
N ALA A 174 -3.87 -9.72 -0.82
CA ALA A 174 -4.99 -9.00 -0.27
C ALA A 174 -5.08 -7.60 -0.89
N SER A 175 -6.32 -7.17 -1.13
CA SER A 175 -6.67 -5.76 -1.22
C SER A 175 -7.72 -5.47 -0.16
N MET A 176 -7.99 -4.21 0.15
CA MET A 176 -9.06 -3.88 1.11
C MET A 176 -10.40 -4.50 0.66
N THR A 177 -10.71 -4.50 -0.63
CA THR A 177 -11.93 -5.11 -1.19
C THR A 177 -11.96 -6.64 -1.06
N LYS A 178 -10.82 -7.33 -1.24
CA LYS A 178 -10.78 -8.79 -1.04
C LYS A 178 -10.90 -9.13 0.43
N LEU A 179 -10.18 -8.41 1.29
CA LEU A 179 -10.20 -8.62 2.73
C LEU A 179 -11.59 -8.33 3.32
N SER A 180 -12.28 -7.29 2.84
CA SER A 180 -13.63 -6.95 3.29
C SER A 180 -14.63 -8.09 3.09
N SER A 181 -14.47 -8.86 2.00
CA SER A 181 -15.37 -9.96 1.67
C SER A 181 -15.32 -11.15 2.64
N VAL A 182 -14.25 -11.24 3.44
CA VAL A 182 -14.01 -12.32 4.41
C VAL A 182 -13.78 -11.80 5.83
N TYR A 183 -13.99 -10.50 6.04
CA TYR A 183 -13.50 -9.82 7.24
C TYR A 183 -14.16 -10.33 8.51
N LEU A 184 -15.49 -10.49 8.52
CA LEU A 184 -16.22 -11.02 9.66
C LEU A 184 -15.78 -12.45 10.03
N GLU A 185 -15.55 -13.31 9.02
CA GLU A 185 -15.03 -14.66 9.26
C GLU A 185 -13.62 -14.64 9.86
N ALA A 186 -12.77 -13.71 9.41
CA ALA A 186 -11.44 -13.50 9.97
C ALA A 186 -11.51 -13.03 11.43
N LEU A 187 -12.44 -12.11 11.75
CA LEU A 187 -12.64 -11.67 13.14
C LEU A 187 -13.08 -12.83 14.05
N GLN A 188 -14.05 -13.63 13.60
CA GLN A 188 -14.50 -14.81 14.34
C GLN A 188 -13.41 -15.88 14.47
N TRP A 189 -12.55 -16.03 13.45
CA TRP A 189 -11.38 -16.90 13.54
C TRP A 189 -10.43 -16.44 14.65
N VAL A 190 -10.11 -15.14 14.74
CA VAL A 190 -9.27 -14.59 15.82
C VAL A 190 -9.91 -14.84 17.17
N LYS A 191 -11.19 -14.52 17.34
CA LYS A 191 -11.91 -14.69 18.62
C LYS A 191 -11.87 -16.14 19.12
N ARG A 192 -12.10 -17.11 18.23
CA ARG A 192 -12.08 -18.55 18.57
C ARG A 192 -10.69 -19.06 18.92
N ASN A 193 -9.67 -18.65 18.17
CA ASN A 193 -8.32 -19.22 18.28
C ASN A 193 -7.43 -18.48 19.29
N TYR A 194 -7.55 -17.15 19.38
CA TYR A 194 -6.73 -16.35 20.27
C TYR A 194 -7.36 -16.19 21.65
N ARG A 195 -8.70 -16.09 21.70
CA ARG A 195 -9.53 -15.90 22.90
C ARG A 195 -9.27 -14.59 23.63
N GLU A 196 -8.06 -14.38 24.13
CA GLU A 196 -7.62 -13.20 24.87
C GLU A 196 -6.11 -12.96 24.70
N ASN A 197 -5.64 -11.80 25.18
CA ASN A 197 -4.23 -11.42 25.25
C ASN A 197 -3.53 -11.51 23.88
N PHE A 198 -4.09 -10.83 22.90
CA PHE A 198 -3.48 -10.67 21.57
C PHE A 198 -3.41 -9.19 21.17
N LEU A 199 -2.44 -8.87 20.32
CA LEU A 199 -2.39 -7.58 19.64
C LEU A 199 -3.25 -7.65 18.37
N TYR A 200 -3.89 -6.54 17.99
CA TYR A 200 -4.53 -6.47 16.68
C TYR A 200 -4.37 -5.10 16.02
N THR A 201 -4.38 -5.11 14.69
CA THR A 201 -4.42 -3.89 13.86
C THR A 201 -5.25 -4.15 12.60
N THR A 202 -5.89 -3.09 12.12
CA THR A 202 -6.86 -3.15 11.02
C THR A 202 -6.78 -1.87 10.19
N ASN A 203 -7.30 -1.88 8.97
CA ASN A 203 -7.51 -0.64 8.24
C ASN A 203 -8.52 0.25 8.97
N ASN A 204 -8.47 1.56 8.72
CA ASN A 204 -9.53 2.47 9.13
C ASN A 204 -10.84 2.15 8.39
N ASP A 205 -11.96 2.54 9.00
CA ASP A 205 -13.29 2.45 8.38
C ASP A 205 -13.31 3.18 7.03
N LYS A 206 -14.03 2.59 6.07
CA LYS A 206 -14.14 3.13 4.71
C LYS A 206 -15.58 3.18 4.29
N SER A 207 -16.06 4.38 3.97
CA SER A 207 -17.34 4.62 3.33
C SER A 207 -17.10 5.31 1.99
N THR A 208 -17.01 4.51 0.94
CA THR A 208 -16.83 4.97 -0.45
C THR A 208 -17.79 4.20 -1.36
N SER A 209 -18.03 4.71 -2.57
CA SER A 209 -18.86 4.00 -3.56
C SER A 209 -18.30 2.63 -3.97
N ALA A 210 -16.99 2.42 -3.86
CA ALA A 210 -16.31 1.17 -4.23
C ALA A 210 -16.10 0.20 -3.06
N LEU A 211 -16.13 0.70 -1.82
CA LEU A 211 -15.89 -0.06 -0.61
C LEU A 211 -16.60 0.60 0.57
N ASN A 212 -17.53 -0.13 1.18
CA ASN A 212 -18.25 0.28 2.38
C ASN A 212 -18.11 -0.80 3.45
N ILE A 213 -17.23 -0.57 4.42
CA ILE A 213 -16.99 -1.48 5.55
C ILE A 213 -16.31 -0.74 6.71
N ASP A 214 -16.79 -1.04 7.91
CA ASP A 214 -16.29 -0.45 9.15
C ASP A 214 -15.20 -1.36 9.77
N PHE A 215 -14.05 -1.47 9.10
CA PHE A 215 -12.94 -2.33 9.52
C PHE A 215 -12.56 -2.16 11.00
N THR A 216 -12.24 -0.93 11.40
CA THR A 216 -11.82 -0.61 12.76
C THR A 216 -12.97 -0.78 13.72
N SER A 217 -14.15 -0.21 13.44
CA SER A 217 -15.27 -0.25 14.38
C SER A 217 -15.76 -1.68 14.64
N LEU A 218 -15.79 -2.54 13.61
CA LEU A 218 -16.14 -3.96 13.77
C LEU A 218 -15.11 -4.72 14.61
N ALA A 219 -13.81 -4.48 14.39
CA ALA A 219 -12.78 -5.13 15.18
C ALA A 219 -12.77 -4.66 16.63
N ASP A 220 -12.95 -3.36 16.88
CA ASP A 220 -13.00 -2.80 18.24
C ASP A 220 -14.23 -3.33 18.99
N SER A 221 -15.38 -3.47 18.32
CA SER A 221 -16.57 -4.13 18.87
C SER A 221 -16.31 -5.59 19.28
N GLU A 222 -15.57 -6.34 18.48
CA GLU A 222 -15.31 -7.76 18.74
C GLU A 222 -14.15 -8.01 19.73
N PHE A 223 -13.17 -7.11 19.79
CA PHE A 223 -11.87 -7.37 20.43
C PHE A 223 -11.50 -6.44 21.58
N SER A 224 -12.16 -5.30 21.79
CA SER A 224 -11.73 -4.30 22.79
C SER A 224 -11.49 -4.86 24.20
N GLU A 225 -12.31 -5.84 24.62
CA GLU A 225 -12.17 -6.51 25.92
C GLU A 225 -11.18 -7.69 25.91
N LEU A 226 -10.78 -8.17 24.74
CA LEU A 226 -10.00 -9.41 24.56
C LEU A 226 -8.56 -9.16 24.10
N GLY A 227 -8.32 -8.06 23.40
CA GLY A 227 -7.07 -7.76 22.75
C GLY A 227 -6.70 -6.28 22.86
N GLN A 228 -5.44 -5.99 22.58
CA GLN A 228 -4.91 -4.64 22.57
C GLN A 228 -4.75 -4.15 21.14
N ARG A 229 -5.49 -3.10 20.78
CA ARG A 229 -5.29 -2.42 19.51
C ARG A 229 -3.93 -1.74 19.49
N VAL A 230 -3.23 -1.87 18.37
CA VAL A 230 -1.94 -1.21 18.12
C VAL A 230 -1.91 -0.54 16.74
N SER A 231 -1.21 0.59 16.62
CA SER A 231 -1.00 1.27 15.32
C SER A 231 -0.17 0.39 14.37
N MET A 232 -0.41 0.50 13.05
CA MET A 232 0.44 -0.15 12.04
C MET A 232 1.87 0.40 12.02
N ALA A 233 2.06 1.66 12.39
CA ALA A 233 3.36 2.30 12.49
C ALA A 233 3.88 2.17 13.93
N SER A 234 5.14 1.79 14.10
CA SER A 234 5.77 1.61 15.41
C SER A 234 6.69 2.78 15.69
N TYR A 235 6.50 3.44 16.83
CA TYR A 235 7.36 4.54 17.27
C TYR A 235 7.84 4.27 18.69
N GLY A 236 9.13 4.50 18.92
CA GLY A 236 9.72 4.45 20.25
C GLY A 236 9.83 3.04 20.85
N LEU A 237 9.72 2.99 22.18
CA LEU A 237 9.94 1.77 22.96
C LEU A 237 8.82 0.74 22.70
N ASN A 238 9.20 -0.52 22.54
CA ASN A 238 8.24 -1.60 22.36
C ASN A 238 7.65 -2.05 23.71
N TYR A 239 6.50 -1.50 24.08
CA TYR A 239 5.82 -1.82 25.35
C TYR A 239 5.23 -3.23 25.42
N TYR A 240 5.00 -3.89 24.29
CA TYR A 240 4.16 -5.09 24.21
C TYR A 240 4.95 -6.41 24.20
N ALA A 241 6.29 -6.35 24.15
CA ALA A 241 7.14 -7.55 24.09
C ALA A 241 7.52 -8.12 25.46
N GLY A 242 6.98 -7.57 26.54
CA GLY A 242 7.26 -8.02 27.90
C GLY A 242 8.41 -7.28 28.58
N HIS A 243 8.44 -7.36 29.91
CA HIS A 243 9.44 -6.75 30.78
C HIS A 243 10.88 -7.13 30.40
N SER A 244 11.09 -8.37 29.96
CA SER A 244 12.41 -8.87 29.53
C SER A 244 13.00 -8.07 28.35
N VAL A 245 12.15 -7.42 27.55
CA VAL A 245 12.52 -6.60 26.40
C VAL A 245 12.49 -5.11 26.76
N ASN A 246 11.37 -4.64 27.31
CA ASN A 246 11.14 -3.21 27.51
C ASN A 246 11.73 -2.65 28.82
N ARG A 247 12.04 -3.52 29.80
CA ARG A 247 12.59 -3.20 31.13
C ARG A 247 11.74 -2.27 31.99
N LEU A 248 10.46 -2.06 31.64
CA LEU A 248 9.54 -1.22 32.40
C LEU A 248 8.88 -2.00 33.54
N THR A 249 8.60 -1.31 34.66
CA THR A 249 7.79 -1.86 35.74
C THR A 249 6.30 -1.83 35.38
N ARG A 250 5.45 -2.51 36.16
CA ARG A 250 4.00 -2.49 35.95
C ARG A 250 3.41 -1.09 36.12
N GLU A 251 3.93 -0.33 37.08
CA GLU A 251 3.51 1.03 37.38
C GLU A 251 3.80 1.97 36.20
N GLN A 252 4.96 1.80 35.55
CA GLN A 252 5.32 2.56 34.34
C GLN A 252 4.42 2.21 33.15
N LEU A 253 4.03 0.93 33.03
CA LEU A 253 3.13 0.47 31.96
C LEU A 253 1.68 0.94 32.16
N ALA A 254 1.22 1.13 33.40
CA ALA A 254 -0.16 1.53 33.72
C ALA A 254 -0.60 2.86 33.10
N GLY A 255 0.34 3.75 32.78
CA GLY A 255 0.06 5.00 32.06
C GLY A 255 0.09 4.90 30.53
N ILE A 256 0.39 3.72 29.97
CA ILE A 256 0.73 3.56 28.54
C ILE A 256 -0.17 2.53 27.85
N VAL A 257 -0.48 1.42 28.51
CA VAL A 257 -1.24 0.29 27.95
C VAL A 257 -2.50 0.01 28.76
N SER A 258 -3.55 -0.54 28.14
CA SER A 258 -4.79 -0.84 28.87
C SER A 258 -4.70 -2.14 29.67
N ASN A 259 -3.91 -3.13 29.20
CA ASN A 259 -3.69 -4.39 29.90
C ASN A 259 -2.22 -4.51 30.34
N VAL A 260 -1.95 -4.04 31.56
CA VAL A 260 -0.60 -3.99 32.16
C VAL A 260 0.02 -5.37 32.30
N ASP A 261 -0.73 -6.36 32.78
CA ASP A 261 -0.19 -7.70 33.02
C ASP A 261 0.16 -8.41 31.72
N ALA A 262 -0.70 -8.32 30.71
CA ALA A 262 -0.40 -8.88 29.39
C ALA A 262 0.80 -8.19 28.73
N ALA A 263 0.93 -6.86 28.84
CA ALA A 263 2.09 -6.15 28.33
C ALA A 263 3.38 -6.44 29.11
N TYR A 264 3.28 -6.64 30.42
CA TYR A 264 4.42 -7.00 31.27
C TYR A 264 4.91 -8.42 30.99
N GLN A 265 4.01 -9.38 30.76
CA GLN A 265 4.36 -10.74 30.32
C GLN A 265 4.84 -10.75 28.86
N GLY A 266 4.22 -9.93 28.03
CA GLY A 266 4.43 -9.85 26.60
C GLY A 266 3.39 -10.67 25.82
N TYR A 267 2.94 -10.12 24.69
CA TYR A 267 1.94 -10.77 23.85
C TYR A 267 2.58 -11.82 22.94
N ALA A 268 2.01 -13.04 22.89
CA ALA A 268 2.45 -14.12 21.99
C ALA A 268 1.56 -14.29 20.74
N LYS A 269 0.53 -13.45 20.61
CA LYS A 269 -0.45 -13.53 19.53
C LYS A 269 -0.65 -12.16 18.89
N CYS A 270 -0.74 -12.12 17.57
CA CYS A 270 -0.99 -10.88 16.85
C CYS A 270 -1.83 -11.09 15.59
N ALA A 271 -2.87 -10.28 15.39
CA ALA A 271 -3.67 -10.25 14.18
C ALA A 271 -3.43 -8.96 13.40
N TYR A 272 -2.80 -9.08 12.23
CA TYR A 272 -2.68 -8.01 11.23
C TYR A 272 -3.76 -8.24 10.16
N LEU A 273 -4.91 -7.57 10.33
CA LEU A 273 -6.05 -7.66 9.42
C LEU A 273 -6.19 -6.37 8.62
N ALA A 274 -5.15 -6.05 7.87
CA ALA A 274 -5.09 -4.87 7.06
C ALA A 274 -4.43 -5.13 5.70
N SER A 275 -4.80 -4.33 4.71
CA SER A 275 -4.11 -4.23 3.43
C SER A 275 -3.93 -2.77 3.10
N VAL A 276 -2.71 -2.37 2.76
CA VAL A 276 -2.43 -1.05 2.18
C VAL A 276 -2.07 -1.14 0.71
N ASN A 277 -2.29 -2.28 0.06
CA ASN A 277 -2.08 -2.42 -1.38
C ASN A 277 -2.94 -1.43 -2.18
N MET A 278 -2.40 -0.93 -3.28
CA MET A 278 -3.12 -0.04 -4.20
C MET A 278 -4.38 -0.73 -4.73
N ASP A 279 -5.45 0.05 -4.89
CA ASP A 279 -6.67 -0.44 -5.51
C ASP A 279 -6.46 -0.67 -7.03
N PRO A 280 -7.28 -1.52 -7.68
CA PRO A 280 -7.10 -1.87 -9.08
C PRO A 280 -7.07 -0.67 -10.04
N PHE A 281 -7.78 0.39 -9.72
CA PHE A 281 -7.86 1.56 -10.59
C PHE A 281 -6.60 2.42 -10.49
N SER A 282 -6.09 2.63 -9.27
CA SER A 282 -4.78 3.25 -9.06
C SER A 282 -3.64 2.45 -9.70
N LEU A 283 -3.73 1.10 -9.67
CA LEU A 283 -2.75 0.21 -10.31
C LEU A 283 -2.69 0.36 -11.83
N ILE A 284 -3.85 0.42 -12.50
CA ILE A 284 -3.91 0.60 -13.96
C ILE A 284 -3.19 1.91 -14.35
N ARG A 285 -3.43 2.99 -13.60
CA ARG A 285 -2.81 4.29 -13.88
C ARG A 285 -1.34 4.33 -13.57
N LEU A 286 -0.92 3.71 -12.48
CA LEU A 286 0.50 3.60 -12.18
C LEU A 286 1.21 2.83 -13.29
N LYS A 287 0.57 1.78 -13.84
CA LYS A 287 1.10 1.04 -14.98
C LYS A 287 1.21 1.93 -16.24
N GLU A 288 0.13 2.60 -16.63
CA GLU A 288 0.13 3.57 -17.75
C GLU A 288 1.21 4.63 -17.57
N TYR A 289 1.36 5.16 -16.35
CA TYR A 289 2.37 6.13 -16.00
C TYR A 289 3.80 5.58 -16.14
N CYS A 290 4.04 4.35 -15.68
CA CYS A 290 5.33 3.70 -15.83
C CYS A 290 5.70 3.44 -17.29
N GLU A 291 4.73 3.15 -18.16
CA GLU A 291 4.95 3.00 -19.61
C GLU A 291 5.42 4.31 -20.26
N VAL A 292 4.82 5.45 -19.86
CA VAL A 292 5.26 6.78 -20.28
C VAL A 292 6.68 7.09 -19.79
N MET A 293 6.98 6.78 -18.52
CA MET A 293 8.26 7.07 -17.90
C MET A 293 9.38 6.05 -18.19
N ASP A 294 9.11 4.98 -18.94
CA ASP A 294 10.03 3.84 -19.13
C ASP A 294 10.47 3.19 -17.81
N TRP A 295 9.56 3.10 -16.83
CA TRP A 295 9.82 2.44 -15.56
C TRP A 295 9.31 1.00 -15.55
N ASP A 296 10.04 0.11 -14.89
CA ASP A 296 9.56 -1.23 -14.60
C ASP A 296 8.46 -1.17 -13.52
N PHE A 297 7.21 -1.18 -13.99
CA PHE A 297 6.03 -1.20 -13.13
C PHE A 297 6.04 -2.35 -12.13
N GLN A 298 6.39 -3.57 -12.56
CA GLN A 298 6.26 -4.75 -11.73
C GLN A 298 7.25 -4.68 -10.56
N THR A 299 8.51 -4.37 -10.85
CA THR A 299 9.54 -4.22 -9.82
C THR A 299 9.21 -3.04 -8.89
N LEU A 300 8.80 -1.90 -9.44
CA LEU A 300 8.43 -0.72 -8.63
C LEU A 300 7.28 -1.05 -7.66
N TYR A 301 6.20 -1.66 -8.17
CA TYR A 301 5.04 -2.00 -7.36
C TYR A 301 5.36 -3.07 -6.31
N ASP A 302 6.19 -4.06 -6.63
CA ASP A 302 6.57 -5.08 -5.66
C ASP A 302 7.41 -4.49 -4.52
N LYS A 303 8.36 -3.60 -4.82
CA LYS A 303 9.15 -2.87 -3.81
C LYS A 303 8.26 -1.97 -2.95
N TRP A 304 7.32 -1.25 -3.57
CA TRP A 304 6.34 -0.44 -2.84
C TRP A 304 5.44 -1.29 -1.94
N SER A 305 4.93 -2.40 -2.45
CA SER A 305 4.03 -3.29 -1.71
C SER A 305 4.74 -3.97 -0.54
N VAL A 306 5.98 -4.41 -0.73
CA VAL A 306 6.81 -4.94 0.37
C VAL A 306 6.98 -3.89 1.47
N GLN A 307 7.40 -2.68 1.10
CA GLN A 307 7.64 -1.60 2.06
C GLN A 307 6.36 -1.18 2.79
N GLN A 308 5.30 -0.90 2.04
CA GLN A 308 4.08 -0.34 2.61
C GLN A 308 3.23 -1.40 3.30
N ASN A 309 3.15 -2.62 2.78
CA ASN A 309 2.26 -3.64 3.33
C ASN A 309 2.99 -4.64 4.23
N THR A 310 4.01 -5.29 3.69
CA THR A 310 4.58 -6.48 4.34
C THR A 310 5.56 -6.13 5.46
N GLU A 311 6.41 -5.14 5.28
CA GLU A 311 7.31 -4.65 6.34
C GLU A 311 6.52 -3.97 7.47
N ARG A 312 5.39 -3.31 7.17
CA ARG A 312 4.48 -2.83 8.24
C ARG A 312 3.87 -3.97 9.03
N CYS A 313 3.49 -5.06 8.38
CA CYS A 313 3.05 -6.28 9.08
C CYS A 313 4.15 -6.81 10.02
N LEU A 314 5.40 -6.86 9.56
CA LEU A 314 6.53 -7.22 10.41
C LEU A 314 6.68 -6.26 11.60
N GLN A 315 6.60 -4.94 11.39
CA GLN A 315 6.74 -3.95 12.47
C GLN A 315 5.73 -4.23 13.59
N VAL A 316 4.47 -4.49 13.24
CA VAL A 316 3.39 -4.80 14.19
C VAL A 316 3.65 -6.14 14.90
N ILE A 317 3.95 -7.19 14.15
CA ILE A 317 4.25 -8.52 14.71
C ILE A 317 5.48 -8.46 15.63
N SER A 318 6.46 -7.61 15.31
CA SER A 318 7.66 -7.42 16.12
C SER A 318 7.42 -6.72 17.45
N ARG A 319 6.18 -6.30 17.74
CA ARG A 319 5.76 -5.83 19.07
C ARG A 319 5.52 -6.97 20.05
N THR A 320 5.41 -8.20 19.56
CA THR A 320 5.20 -9.39 20.39
C THR A 320 6.49 -9.86 21.06
N VAL A 321 6.38 -10.93 21.86
CA VAL A 321 7.50 -11.61 22.53
C VAL A 321 8.58 -12.14 21.59
N ILE A 322 8.41 -12.10 20.26
CA ILE A 322 9.47 -12.53 19.32
C ILE A 322 10.75 -11.69 19.38
N ARG A 323 10.69 -10.48 19.96
CA ARG A 323 11.88 -9.68 20.27
C ARG A 323 12.65 -10.21 21.47
N ASN A 324 12.00 -10.98 22.34
CA ASN A 324 12.67 -11.67 23.43
C ASN A 324 13.38 -12.92 22.88
N ARG A 325 14.70 -12.85 22.78
CA ARG A 325 15.52 -13.96 22.26
C ARG A 325 15.45 -15.23 23.10
N ALA A 326 15.15 -15.09 24.38
CA ALA A 326 14.97 -16.20 25.30
C ALA A 326 13.55 -16.79 25.25
N ASN A 327 12.64 -16.22 24.46
CA ASN A 327 11.28 -16.75 24.34
C ASN A 327 11.30 -18.15 23.73
N LYS A 328 10.79 -19.13 24.49
CA LYS A 328 10.58 -20.51 24.04
C LYS A 328 9.10 -20.84 23.83
N GLU A 329 8.22 -19.89 24.13
CA GLU A 329 6.77 -20.07 23.97
C GLU A 329 6.37 -20.10 22.51
N LYS A 330 5.28 -20.81 22.22
CA LYS A 330 4.66 -20.80 20.89
C LYS A 330 4.06 -19.44 20.60
N VAL A 331 4.28 -18.95 19.38
CA VAL A 331 3.81 -17.64 18.92
C VAL A 331 2.92 -17.83 17.70
N SER A 332 1.80 -17.11 17.65
CA SER A 332 0.83 -17.22 16.55
C SER A 332 0.52 -15.87 15.94
N PHE A 333 0.63 -15.76 14.63
CA PHE A 333 0.33 -14.55 13.88
C PHE A 333 -0.74 -14.79 12.84
N LEU A 334 -1.69 -13.87 12.69
CA LEU A 334 -2.64 -13.86 11.59
C LEU A 334 -2.28 -12.71 10.64
N VAL A 335 -2.11 -13.03 9.36
CA VAL A 335 -1.76 -12.09 8.30
C VAL A 335 -2.80 -12.14 7.17
N PRO A 336 -2.95 -11.10 6.34
CA PRO A 336 -4.08 -10.97 5.43
C PRO A 336 -4.02 -11.97 4.28
N ASP A 337 -2.82 -12.36 3.84
CA ASP A 337 -2.64 -13.21 2.67
C ASP A 337 -1.39 -14.08 2.72
N LYS A 338 -1.37 -15.08 1.82
CA LYS A 338 -0.28 -16.04 1.66
C LYS A 338 1.04 -15.37 1.28
N SER A 339 1.01 -14.35 0.40
CA SER A 339 2.22 -13.65 -0.06
C SER A 339 2.96 -12.96 1.09
N THR A 340 2.21 -12.33 1.99
CA THR A 340 2.73 -11.73 3.23
C THR A 340 3.34 -12.80 4.14
N ALA A 341 2.66 -13.94 4.32
CA ALA A 341 3.14 -15.04 5.14
C ALA A 341 4.44 -15.66 4.59
N GLU A 342 4.48 -15.91 3.28
CA GLU A 342 5.65 -16.45 2.58
C GLU A 342 6.83 -15.48 2.64
N TYR A 343 6.61 -14.18 2.46
CA TYR A 343 7.67 -13.19 2.62
C TYR A 343 8.25 -13.20 4.03
N LEU A 344 7.41 -13.17 5.07
CA LEU A 344 7.86 -13.17 6.46
C LEU A 344 8.66 -14.44 6.79
N LYS A 345 8.20 -15.60 6.33
CA LYS A 345 8.94 -16.88 6.46
C LYS A 345 10.29 -16.80 5.76
N ASN A 346 10.30 -16.43 4.48
CA ASN A 346 11.49 -16.50 3.64
C ASN A 346 12.57 -15.47 4.04
N LYS A 347 12.17 -14.37 4.70
CA LYS A 347 13.11 -13.29 5.04
C LYS A 347 13.49 -13.25 6.52
N TYR A 348 12.53 -13.54 7.41
CA TYR A 348 12.70 -13.32 8.85
C TYR A 348 12.48 -14.56 9.71
N PHE A 349 11.55 -15.44 9.32
CA PHE A 349 11.09 -16.57 10.15
C PHE A 349 11.27 -17.91 9.43
N TYR A 350 12.49 -18.23 8.99
CA TYR A 350 12.80 -19.35 8.09
C TYR A 350 12.14 -20.69 8.49
N ASN A 351 12.13 -21.02 9.79
CA ASN A 351 11.62 -22.31 10.28
C ASN A 351 10.14 -22.28 10.72
N CYS A 352 9.42 -21.17 10.51
CA CYS A 352 8.03 -21.07 10.96
C CYS A 352 7.08 -21.97 10.16
N THR A 353 5.93 -22.29 10.75
CA THR A 353 4.85 -23.01 10.06
C THR A 353 3.88 -22.03 9.40
N LEU A 354 3.45 -22.30 8.17
CA LEU A 354 2.40 -21.54 7.48
C LEU A 354 1.12 -22.35 7.42
N THR A 355 -0.01 -21.75 7.79
CA THR A 355 -1.31 -22.43 7.81
C THR A 355 -2.40 -21.54 7.22
N HIS A 356 -3.15 -22.03 6.24
CA HIS A 356 -4.35 -21.33 5.78
C HIS A 356 -5.44 -21.42 6.84
N THR A 357 -6.19 -20.33 7.09
CA THR A 357 -7.26 -20.31 8.09
C THR A 357 -8.46 -21.21 7.75
N GLY A 358 -8.59 -21.61 6.48
CA GLY A 358 -9.74 -22.35 5.95
C GLY A 358 -10.90 -21.44 5.53
N ILE A 359 -10.78 -20.13 5.75
CA ILE A 359 -11.74 -19.12 5.31
C ILE A 359 -11.77 -19.12 3.79
N LYS A 360 -12.97 -19.25 3.21
CA LYS A 360 -13.14 -19.29 1.75
C LYS A 360 -13.52 -17.91 1.28
N THR A 361 -12.79 -17.38 0.30
CA THR A 361 -13.25 -16.18 -0.39
C THR A 361 -14.58 -16.47 -1.07
N PRO A 362 -15.62 -15.62 -0.90
CA PRO A 362 -16.86 -15.78 -1.62
C PRO A 362 -16.55 -15.81 -3.11
N VAL A 363 -16.99 -16.86 -3.80
CA VAL A 363 -16.94 -16.87 -5.26
C VAL A 363 -17.88 -15.77 -5.71
N LYS A 364 -17.35 -14.65 -6.21
CA LYS A 364 -18.17 -13.65 -6.87
C LYS A 364 -18.88 -14.36 -8.02
N GLU A 365 -20.19 -14.56 -7.92
CA GLU A 365 -21.00 -14.85 -9.09
C GLU A 365 -20.74 -13.74 -10.10
N ASN A 366 -20.05 -14.09 -11.16
CA ASN A 366 -19.59 -13.12 -12.14
C ASN A 366 -20.80 -12.80 -13.03
N LYS A 367 -21.79 -12.07 -12.48
CA LYS A 367 -23.06 -11.76 -13.15
C LYS A 367 -22.85 -11.14 -14.52
N GLY A 368 -21.80 -10.33 -14.69
CA GLY A 368 -21.39 -9.78 -15.99
C GLY A 368 -20.93 -10.84 -16.99
N ASN A 369 -20.21 -11.87 -16.55
CA ASN A 369 -19.75 -12.97 -17.40
C ASN A 369 -20.90 -13.94 -17.73
N ILE A 370 -21.80 -14.18 -16.78
CA ILE A 370 -23.03 -14.95 -16.97
C ILE A 370 -23.97 -14.22 -17.94
N GLN A 371 -24.14 -12.91 -17.80
CA GLN A 371 -24.93 -12.09 -18.72
C GLN A 371 -24.27 -12.00 -20.10
N TYR A 372 -22.94 -11.91 -20.17
CA TYR A 372 -22.20 -11.99 -21.43
C TYR A 372 -22.43 -13.32 -22.14
N GLN A 373 -22.24 -14.45 -21.45
CA GLN A 373 -22.47 -15.80 -21.99
C GLN A 373 -23.91 -15.99 -22.47
N LYS A 374 -24.89 -15.56 -21.67
CA LYS A 374 -26.32 -15.59 -22.06
C LYS A 374 -26.62 -14.70 -23.28
N VAL A 375 -25.97 -13.54 -23.39
CA VAL A 375 -26.07 -12.71 -24.61
C VAL A 375 -25.48 -13.43 -25.82
N GLN A 376 -24.34 -14.13 -25.67
CA GLN A 376 -23.74 -14.91 -26.76
C GLN A 376 -24.64 -16.07 -27.19
N GLU A 377 -25.17 -16.86 -26.25
CA GLU A 377 -26.05 -17.99 -26.53
C GLU A 377 -27.31 -17.56 -27.28
N LEU A 378 -27.98 -16.50 -26.82
CA LEU A 378 -29.17 -15.96 -27.50
C LEU A 378 -28.84 -15.40 -28.88
N ARG A 379 -27.61 -14.91 -29.09
CA ARG A 379 -27.16 -14.41 -30.40
C ARG A 379 -26.86 -15.55 -31.37
N LEU A 380 -26.25 -16.64 -30.89
CA LEU A 380 -26.04 -17.88 -31.66
C LEU A 380 -27.36 -18.54 -32.06
N GLN A 381 -28.40 -18.37 -31.24
CA GLN A 381 -29.79 -18.77 -31.57
C GLN A 381 -30.50 -17.81 -32.54
N GLY A 382 -29.79 -16.81 -33.10
CA GLY A 382 -30.32 -15.90 -34.12
C GLY A 382 -31.18 -14.74 -33.61
N LYS A 383 -31.35 -14.55 -32.30
CA LYS A 383 -32.20 -13.48 -31.75
C LYS A 383 -31.62 -12.10 -32.02
N ARG A 384 -32.48 -11.12 -32.27
CA ARG A 384 -32.08 -9.71 -32.53
C ARG A 384 -31.72 -9.00 -31.22
N ILE A 385 -30.84 -8.00 -31.29
CA ILE A 385 -30.32 -7.26 -30.11
C ILE A 385 -31.44 -6.71 -29.21
N LYS A 386 -32.55 -6.21 -29.80
CA LYS A 386 -33.72 -5.72 -29.05
C LYS A 386 -34.44 -6.82 -28.25
N GLU A 387 -34.53 -8.03 -28.82
CA GLU A 387 -35.16 -9.18 -28.16
C GLU A 387 -34.28 -9.71 -27.02
N ILE A 388 -32.96 -9.72 -27.21
CA ILE A 388 -31.98 -10.11 -26.18
C ILE A 388 -32.04 -9.13 -25.00
N SER A 389 -32.11 -7.82 -25.30
CA SER A 389 -32.26 -6.76 -24.30
C SER A 389 -33.52 -6.94 -23.44
N GLN A 390 -34.67 -7.24 -24.07
CA GLN A 390 -35.92 -7.50 -23.36
C GLN A 390 -35.88 -8.80 -22.55
N THR A 391 -35.30 -9.87 -23.11
CA THR A 391 -35.23 -11.19 -22.46
C THR A 391 -34.35 -11.17 -21.20
N LEU A 392 -33.25 -10.42 -21.23
CA LEU A 392 -32.28 -10.38 -20.14
C LEU A 392 -32.40 -9.14 -19.24
N GLY A 393 -33.32 -8.21 -19.55
CA GLY A 393 -33.46 -6.94 -18.82
C GLY A 393 -32.22 -6.04 -18.91
N LEU A 394 -31.45 -6.15 -19.99
CA LEU A 394 -30.20 -5.40 -20.20
C LEU A 394 -30.43 -4.19 -21.10
N SER A 395 -29.66 -3.12 -20.91
CA SER A 395 -29.72 -1.95 -21.79
C SER A 395 -29.22 -2.29 -23.21
N LEU A 396 -29.79 -1.64 -24.23
CA LEU A 396 -29.37 -1.84 -25.63
C LEU A 396 -27.87 -1.59 -25.87
N PRO A 397 -27.23 -0.55 -25.28
CA PRO A 397 -25.78 -0.35 -25.40
C PRO A 397 -24.97 -1.51 -24.81
N GLN A 398 -25.43 -2.06 -23.68
CA GLN A 398 -24.75 -3.16 -23.00
C GLN A 398 -24.83 -4.46 -23.80
N VAL A 399 -25.99 -4.77 -24.39
CA VAL A 399 -26.13 -5.92 -25.29
C VAL A 399 -25.29 -5.77 -26.55
N LYS A 400 -25.24 -4.57 -27.15
CA LYS A 400 -24.35 -4.27 -28.29
C LYS A 400 -22.87 -4.48 -27.94
N ARG A 401 -22.42 -3.98 -26.79
CA ARG A 401 -21.03 -4.15 -26.32
C ARG A 401 -20.66 -5.62 -26.13
N TYR A 402 -21.54 -6.41 -25.53
CA TYR A 402 -21.32 -7.86 -25.38
C TYR A 402 -21.34 -8.58 -26.73
N SER A 403 -22.22 -8.18 -27.65
CA SER A 403 -22.32 -8.80 -28.98
C SER A 403 -21.09 -8.49 -29.86
N ALA A 404 -20.51 -7.30 -29.75
CA ALA A 404 -19.36 -6.85 -30.55
C ALA A 404 -18.04 -7.56 -30.20
N LYS A 405 -17.91 -8.10 -28.97
CA LYS A 405 -16.74 -8.90 -28.58
C LYS A 405 -16.63 -10.23 -29.36
N CYS A 406 -17.74 -10.75 -29.88
CA CYS A 406 -17.79 -12.01 -30.63
C CYS A 406 -17.08 -11.93 -32.00
N SER A 407 -16.96 -10.74 -32.58
CA SER A 407 -16.35 -10.55 -33.92
C SER A 407 -14.82 -10.48 -33.88
N LYS A 408 -14.19 -10.41 -32.69
CA LYS A 408 -12.73 -10.33 -32.52
C LYS A 408 -12.07 -11.64 -32.07
N GLU A 409 -12.85 -12.64 -31.64
CA GLU A 409 -12.32 -13.96 -31.23
C GLU A 409 -12.55 -15.05 -32.30
N ALA A 410 -13.26 -14.71 -33.39
CA ALA A 410 -13.52 -15.60 -34.53
C ALA A 410 -12.79 -15.16 -35.83
N ALA A 411 -11.87 -14.20 -35.72
CA ALA A 411 -10.90 -13.79 -36.73
C ALA A 411 -9.51 -13.89 -36.13
#